data_AF-A0A2L2WWM5-F1
#
_entry.id   AF-A0A2L2WWM5-F1
#
_cell.length_a   1.000
_cell.length_b   1.000
_cell.length_c   1.000
_cell.angle_alpha   90.00
_cell.angle_beta   90.00
_cell.angle_gamma   90.00
#
_symmetry.space_group_name_H-M   'P 1'
#
loop_
_entity.id
_entity.type
_entity.pdbx_description
1 polymer ?
#
loop_
_entity_poly.entity_id
_entity_poly.type
_entity_poly.pdbx_seq_one_letter_code
_entity_poly.pdbx_strand_id
1 'polypeptide(L)'
;FHAHTYHGFTSTSGKKIIAERDGVYLKFTFDDCRNLEEDILEVEKDDIDQWTYIASRDTWQHNVENDKDGKINIEDIKNSAVIMFALDCSSSLNGLFPTLKETAKSFISRLAGSDDTDTGIEETFIGNVQDNAPARYYNLQGIEVKNPHGGLFIEVKGGKSRKVLIR
;
A
#
# COMPACT_ATOMS: atom_id res chain seq x y z
N PHE A 1 -1.36 2.73 8.61
CA PHE A 1 -0.26 3.41 9.33
C PHE A 1 -0.20 4.83 8.78
N HIS A 2 -0.18 5.87 9.62
CA HIS A 2 -0.17 7.27 9.14
C HIS A 2 1.27 7.77 9.13
N ALA A 3 1.76 8.21 7.97
CA ALA A 3 3.06 8.85 7.84
C ALA A 3 3.09 10.17 8.63
N HIS A 4 4.29 10.58 9.03
CA HIS A 4 4.54 11.86 9.68
C HIS A 4 5.49 12.70 8.86
N THR A 5 5.14 13.97 8.72
CA THR A 5 5.93 14.96 7.97
C THR A 5 7.04 15.50 8.85
N TYR A 6 8.26 15.28 8.40
CA TYR A 6 9.47 15.93 8.85
C TYR A 6 9.75 17.13 7.93
N HIS A 7 10.68 18.00 8.30
CA HIS A 7 11.08 19.12 7.44
C HIS A 7 11.84 18.61 6.20
N GLY A 8 11.12 18.27 5.13
CA GLY A 8 11.67 17.87 3.84
C GLY A 8 11.36 16.43 3.40
N PHE A 9 10.78 15.59 4.26
CA PHE A 9 10.39 14.22 3.90
C PHE A 9 9.27 13.70 4.82
N THR A 10 8.67 12.57 4.47
CA THR A 10 7.70 11.85 5.31
C THR A 10 8.26 10.49 5.72
N SER A 11 7.90 9.99 6.91
CA SER A 11 8.24 8.63 7.35
C SER A 11 7.12 8.05 8.22
N THR A 12 6.97 6.72 8.19
CA THR A 12 5.99 5.99 9.02
C THR A 12 6.46 5.73 10.45
N SER A 13 7.69 6.10 10.80
CA SER A 13 8.31 5.89 12.13
C SER A 13 7.68 6.68 13.28
N GLY A 14 6.68 7.53 13.00
CA GLY A 14 6.01 8.33 14.03
C GLY A 14 6.82 9.58 14.44
N LYS A 15 6.56 10.14 15.63
CA LYS A 15 7.19 11.41 16.12
C LYS A 15 8.38 11.18 17.04
N LYS A 16 8.63 9.94 17.45
CA LYS A 16 9.66 9.57 18.41
C LYS A 16 10.40 8.36 17.85
N ILE A 17 11.70 8.52 17.69
CA ILE A 17 12.59 7.46 17.20
C ILE A 17 13.51 7.08 18.34
N ILE A 18 13.66 5.78 18.56
CA ILE A 18 14.58 5.25 19.56
C ILE A 18 15.92 5.04 18.85
N ALA A 19 16.97 5.68 19.35
CA ALA A 19 18.32 5.47 18.87
C ALA A 19 18.91 4.21 19.51
N GLU A 20 19.58 3.39 18.71
CA GLU A 20 20.40 2.27 19.19
C GLU A 20 21.84 2.75 19.38
N ARG A 21 22.46 2.40 20.51
CA ARG A 21 23.85 2.76 20.78
C ARG A 21 24.77 1.60 20.39
N ASP A 22 25.76 1.90 19.54
CA ASP A 22 26.82 0.97 19.16
C ASP A 22 28.20 1.60 19.45
N GLY A 23 28.75 1.27 20.62
CA GLY A 23 29.99 1.90 21.12
C GLY A 23 29.87 3.41 21.28
N VAL A 24 30.58 4.16 20.43
CA VAL A 24 30.56 5.63 20.37
C VAL A 24 29.57 6.17 19.35
N TYR A 25 28.93 5.30 18.57
CA TYR A 25 27.98 5.66 17.52
C TYR A 25 26.53 5.52 18.00
N LEU A 26 25.65 6.27 17.36
CA LEU A 26 24.20 6.14 17.49
C LEU A 26 23.62 5.77 16.13
N LYS A 27 22.80 4.73 16.09
CA LYS A 27 22.04 4.29 14.92
C LYS A 27 20.61 4.74 15.06
N PHE A 28 20.09 5.38 14.02
CA PHE A 28 18.70 5.75 13.88
C PHE A 28 18.12 4.98 12.69
N THR A 29 16.92 4.46 12.83
CA THR A 29 16.20 3.76 11.76
C THR A 29 14.88 4.46 11.52
N PHE A 30 14.61 4.74 10.26
CA PHE A 30 13.36 5.34 9.81
C PHE A 30 12.71 4.40 8.79
N ASP A 31 11.41 4.14 8.95
CA ASP A 31 10.61 3.29 8.09
C ASP A 31 9.86 4.11 7.03
N ASP A 32 9.85 3.60 5.79
CA ASP A 32 9.13 4.15 4.61
C ASP A 32 9.33 5.67 4.45
N CYS A 33 10.59 6.08 4.28
CA CYS A 33 10.95 7.46 4.03
C CYS A 33 10.61 7.87 2.58
N ARG A 34 9.86 8.97 2.41
CA ARG A 34 9.50 9.52 1.10
C ARG A 34 9.78 11.01 0.99
N ASN A 35 10.19 11.48 -0.19
CA ASN A 35 10.33 12.91 -0.45
C ASN A 35 8.95 13.63 -0.49
N LEU A 36 8.93 14.90 -0.84
CA LEU A 36 7.69 15.69 -0.90
C LEU A 36 6.79 15.32 -2.09
N GLU A 37 7.38 14.67 -3.09
CA GLU A 37 6.74 14.13 -4.29
C GLU A 37 6.23 12.69 -4.11
N GLU A 38 6.36 12.11 -2.90
CA GLU A 38 5.98 10.75 -2.52
C GLU A 38 6.87 9.60 -3.08
N ASP A 39 7.97 9.94 -3.75
CA ASP A 39 8.99 8.97 -4.16
C ASP A 39 9.81 8.48 -2.97
N ILE A 40 10.47 7.32 -3.11
CA ILE A 40 11.40 6.80 -2.11
C ILE A 40 12.49 7.86 -1.86
N LEU A 41 12.70 8.21 -0.59
CA LEU A 41 13.73 9.16 -0.22
C LEU A 41 15.11 8.51 -0.40
N GLU A 42 15.89 9.03 -1.34
CA GLU A 42 17.31 8.73 -1.47
C GLU A 42 18.11 9.78 -0.68
N VAL A 43 19.04 9.34 0.17
CA VAL A 43 19.85 10.23 1.01
C VAL A 43 21.32 9.90 0.80
N GLU A 44 22.10 10.89 0.41
CA GLU A 44 23.54 10.79 0.33
C GLU A 44 24.19 11.39 1.58
N LYS A 45 25.46 11.04 1.83
CA LYS A 45 26.20 11.59 2.99
C LYS A 45 26.26 13.12 2.96
N ASP A 46 26.32 13.70 1.77
CA ASP A 46 26.42 15.14 1.59
C ASP A 46 25.14 15.87 2.00
N ASP A 47 24.00 15.18 1.98
CA ASP A 47 22.71 15.69 2.44
C ASP A 47 22.59 15.76 3.98
N ILE A 48 23.52 15.12 4.70
CA ILE A 48 23.51 15.10 6.16
C ILE A 48 24.49 16.12 6.73
N ASP A 49 23.97 16.99 7.59
CA ASP A 49 24.76 17.94 8.38
C ASP A 49 24.64 17.66 9.88
N GLN A 50 25.75 17.89 10.59
CA GLN A 50 25.77 17.78 12.04
C GLN A 50 25.80 19.17 12.67
N TRP A 51 24.94 19.36 13.67
CA TRP A 51 24.87 20.57 14.47
C TRP A 51 25.12 20.22 15.93
N THR A 52 25.91 21.06 16.60
CA THR A 52 26.14 20.95 18.05
C THR A 52 25.46 22.11 18.75
N TYR A 53 24.63 21.81 19.75
CA TYR A 53 24.02 22.84 20.57
C TYR A 53 25.00 23.32 21.64
N ILE A 54 25.27 24.63 21.64
CA ILE A 54 26.18 25.28 22.60
C ILE A 54 25.34 25.93 23.71
N ALA A 55 25.11 25.20 24.80
CA ALA A 55 24.24 25.63 25.89
C ALA A 55 24.62 26.97 26.52
N SER A 56 25.92 27.32 26.56
CA SER A 56 26.39 28.59 27.12
C SER A 56 26.03 29.82 26.27
N ARG A 57 25.72 29.62 24.98
CA ARG A 57 25.32 30.67 24.05
C ARG A 57 23.85 30.56 23.63
N ASP A 58 23.19 29.46 24.00
CA ASP A 58 21.84 29.11 23.52
C ASP A 58 21.74 29.12 21.99
N THR A 59 22.77 28.62 21.30
CA THR A 59 22.82 28.59 19.84
C THR A 59 23.26 27.23 19.31
N TRP A 60 22.69 26.84 18.17
CA TRP A 60 23.20 25.73 17.36
C TRP A 60 24.37 26.21 16.51
N GLN A 61 25.47 25.45 16.51
CA GLN A 61 26.64 25.70 15.69
C GLN A 61 26.83 24.55 14.72
N HIS A 62 26.96 24.87 13.43
CA HIS A 62 27.24 23.87 12.39
C HIS A 62 28.62 23.29 12.62
N ASN A 63 28.71 21.96 12.63
CA ASN A 63 29.97 21.26 12.82
C ASN A 63 30.65 21.04 11.47
N VAL A 64 31.41 22.03 11.03
CA VAL A 64 32.19 21.99 9.78
C VAL A 64 33.44 21.11 9.86
N GLU A 65 33.84 20.67 11.06
CA GLU A 65 35.13 20.01 11.32
C GLU A 65 35.02 18.48 11.38
N ASN A 66 33.80 17.93 11.43
CA ASN A 66 33.63 16.50 11.36
C ASN A 66 33.74 16.02 9.92
N ASP A 67 34.88 15.41 9.60
CA ASP A 67 35.04 14.54 8.44
C ASP A 67 33.80 13.63 8.32
N LYS A 68 32.99 13.85 7.27
CA LYS A 68 31.78 13.05 7.01
C LYS A 68 32.18 11.60 6.73
N ASP A 69 33.39 11.40 6.21
CA ASP A 69 33.95 10.08 5.98
C ASP A 69 34.38 9.40 7.30
N GLY A 70 33.93 8.16 7.47
CA GLY A 70 34.15 7.35 8.67
C GLY A 70 33.29 7.71 9.88
N LYS A 71 32.48 8.78 9.84
CA LYS A 71 31.59 9.20 10.95
C LYS A 71 30.10 9.04 10.66
N ILE A 72 29.69 9.05 9.39
CA ILE A 72 28.31 8.85 8.97
C ILE A 72 28.26 7.64 8.04
N ASN A 73 27.40 6.68 8.39
CA ASN A 73 27.05 5.55 7.54
C ASN A 73 25.55 5.61 7.24
N ILE A 74 25.18 5.44 5.97
CA ILE A 74 23.79 5.38 5.52
C ILE A 74 23.57 3.96 4.99
N GLU A 75 22.53 3.30 5.49
CA GLU A 75 22.18 1.93 5.12
C GLU A 75 20.73 1.90 4.64
N ASP A 76 20.53 1.48 3.38
CA ASP A 76 19.20 1.19 2.85
C ASP A 76 18.79 -0.24 3.17
N ILE A 77 17.83 -0.39 4.08
CA ILE A 77 17.29 -1.70 4.44
C ILE A 77 16.07 -2.00 3.57
N LYS A 78 16.25 -2.84 2.55
CA LYS A 78 15.16 -3.30 1.69
C LYS A 78 14.58 -4.61 2.24
N ASN A 79 13.37 -4.53 2.78
CA ASN A 79 12.60 -5.71 3.18
C ASN A 79 11.74 -6.20 2.01
N SER A 80 12.09 -7.35 1.45
CA SER A 80 11.28 -8.01 0.41
C SER A 80 10.39 -9.09 1.04
N ALA A 81 9.11 -9.09 0.67
CA ALA A 81 8.20 -10.19 1.00
C ALA A 81 8.17 -11.20 -0.16
N VAL A 82 8.25 -12.49 0.16
CA VAL A 82 7.96 -13.56 -0.80
C VAL A 82 6.52 -14.01 -0.58
N ILE A 83 5.71 -13.94 -1.64
CA ILE A 83 4.32 -14.41 -1.62
C ILE A 83 4.20 -15.65 -2.49
N MET A 84 3.65 -16.72 -1.93
CA MET A 84 3.37 -17.98 -2.65
C MET A 84 1.86 -18.18 -2.75
N PHE A 85 1.35 -18.42 -3.97
CA PHE A 85 -0.03 -18.78 -4.19
C PHE A 85 -0.18 -20.29 -4.35
N ALA A 86 -1.01 -20.89 -3.52
CA ALA A 86 -1.52 -22.25 -3.71
C ALA A 86 -2.98 -22.13 -4.19
N LEU A 87 -3.19 -22.28 -5.50
CA LEU A 87 -4.50 -22.17 -6.14
C LEU A 87 -5.05 -23.57 -6.41
N ASP A 88 -6.29 -23.84 -5.99
CA ASP A 88 -6.98 -25.08 -6.34
C ASP A 88 -7.36 -25.06 -7.83
N CYS A 89 -6.83 -26.02 -8.59
CA CYS A 89 -7.10 -26.21 -10.01
C CYS A 89 -7.87 -27.52 -10.27
N SER A 90 -8.48 -28.10 -9.23
CA SER A 90 -9.21 -29.36 -9.33
C SER A 90 -10.49 -29.21 -10.14
N SER A 91 -11.07 -30.35 -10.53
CA SER A 91 -12.36 -30.40 -11.23
C SER A 91 -13.53 -29.83 -10.41
N SER A 92 -13.38 -29.72 -9.08
CA SER A 92 -14.40 -29.11 -8.20
C SER A 92 -14.61 -27.62 -8.47
N LEU A 93 -13.62 -26.98 -9.11
CA LEU A 93 -13.68 -25.57 -9.51
C LEU A 93 -14.65 -25.30 -10.66
N ASN A 94 -15.10 -26.34 -11.39
CA ASN A 94 -16.03 -26.24 -12.52
C ASN A 94 -15.63 -25.10 -13.49
N GLY A 95 -16.58 -24.24 -13.87
CA GLY A 95 -16.35 -23.10 -14.76
C GLY A 95 -15.70 -21.87 -14.10
N LEU A 96 -15.25 -21.95 -12.84
CA LEU A 96 -14.70 -20.80 -12.11
C LEU A 96 -13.20 -20.60 -12.31
N PHE A 97 -12.53 -21.51 -13.02
CA PHE A 97 -11.08 -21.40 -13.29
C PHE A 97 -10.67 -20.07 -13.96
N PRO A 98 -11.41 -19.56 -14.97
CA PRO A 98 -11.13 -18.23 -15.51
C PRO A 98 -11.24 -17.12 -14.46
N THR A 99 -12.24 -17.17 -13.59
CA THR A 99 -12.42 -16.20 -12.50
C THR A 99 -11.27 -16.26 -11.49
N LEU A 100 -10.82 -17.46 -11.11
CA LEU A 100 -9.68 -17.65 -10.22
C LEU A 100 -8.40 -17.06 -10.83
N LYS A 101 -8.16 -17.31 -12.12
CA LYS A 101 -7.02 -16.77 -12.87
C LYS A 101 -7.03 -15.24 -12.88
N GLU A 102 -8.15 -14.61 -13.23
CA GLU A 102 -8.23 -13.14 -13.27
C GLU A 102 -8.13 -12.52 -11.88
N THR A 103 -8.66 -13.19 -10.85
CA THR A 103 -8.52 -12.74 -9.45
C THR A 103 -7.05 -12.77 -9.00
N ALA A 104 -6.33 -13.85 -9.29
CA ALA A 104 -4.92 -13.98 -8.96
C ALA A 104 -4.06 -12.93 -9.68
N LYS A 105 -4.33 -12.69 -10.99
CA LYS A 105 -3.66 -11.62 -11.74
C LYS A 105 -3.92 -10.24 -11.14
N SER A 106 -5.19 -9.91 -10.87
CA SER A 106 -5.54 -8.60 -10.29
C SER A 106 -4.86 -8.39 -8.94
N PHE A 107 -4.76 -9.43 -8.12
CA PHE A 107 -4.02 -9.36 -6.87
C PHE A 107 -2.52 -9.09 -7.08
N ILE A 108 -1.87 -9.81 -8.00
CA ILE A 108 -0.44 -9.60 -8.31
C ILE A 108 -0.18 -8.20 -8.86
N SER A 109 -1.04 -7.71 -9.76
CA SER A 109 -0.98 -6.35 -10.30
C SER A 109 -1.02 -5.30 -9.19
N ARG A 110 -1.97 -5.45 -8.25
CA ARG A 110 -2.06 -4.55 -7.08
C ARG A 110 -0.83 -4.62 -6.19
N LEU A 111 -0.29 -5.83 -5.96
CA LEU A 111 0.93 -5.99 -5.18
C LEU A 111 2.13 -5.32 -5.85
N ALA A 112 2.18 -5.33 -7.19
CA ALA A 112 3.23 -4.70 -7.98
C ALA A 112 3.07 -3.17 -8.09
N GLY A 113 2.02 -2.58 -7.52
CA GLY A 113 1.77 -1.14 -7.56
C GLY A 113 1.31 -0.63 -8.92
N SER A 114 0.77 -1.49 -9.79
CA SER A 114 0.20 -1.02 -11.06
C SER A 114 -1.15 -0.35 -10.80
N ASP A 115 -1.27 0.94 -11.14
CA ASP A 115 -2.51 1.74 -11.16
C ASP A 115 -3.45 1.33 -12.30
N ASP A 116 -3.62 0.03 -12.54
CA ASP A 116 -4.73 -0.44 -13.37
C ASP A 116 -6.02 -0.14 -12.60
N THR A 117 -6.58 1.02 -12.92
CA THR A 117 -7.87 1.53 -12.46
C THR A 117 -9.04 0.62 -12.83
N ASP A 118 -8.77 -0.47 -13.55
CA ASP A 118 -9.71 -1.57 -13.79
C ASP A 118 -9.78 -2.47 -12.54
N THR A 119 -10.45 -1.93 -11.52
CA THR A 119 -10.49 -2.50 -10.17
C THR A 119 -11.44 -3.71 -10.07
N GLY A 120 -10.95 -4.86 -10.53
CA GLY A 120 -11.62 -6.15 -10.36
C GLY A 120 -12.68 -6.44 -11.41
N ILE A 121 -13.33 -7.59 -11.31
CA ILE A 121 -14.39 -7.97 -12.26
C ILE A 121 -15.57 -7.01 -12.07
N GLU A 122 -15.64 -5.97 -12.92
CA GLU A 122 -16.75 -5.02 -12.92
C GLU A 122 -18.05 -5.69 -13.35
N GLU A 123 -17.96 -6.66 -14.25
CA GLU A 123 -19.08 -7.39 -14.80
C GLU A 123 -18.71 -8.85 -15.12
N THR A 124 -19.49 -9.79 -14.59
CA THR A 124 -19.38 -11.21 -14.99
C THR A 124 -20.56 -11.58 -15.88
N PHE A 125 -20.28 -12.23 -17.01
CA PHE A 125 -21.28 -12.71 -17.97
C PHE A 125 -21.43 -14.23 -17.87
N ILE A 126 -22.67 -14.72 -17.82
CA ILE A 126 -23.00 -16.12 -18.06
C ILE A 126 -23.91 -16.21 -19.29
N GLY A 127 -23.34 -16.58 -20.45
CA GLY A 127 -24.09 -16.93 -21.66
C GLY A 127 -24.73 -15.75 -22.42
N ASN A 128 -25.84 -16.02 -23.11
CA ASN A 128 -26.59 -15.03 -23.89
C ASN A 128 -27.32 -14.04 -22.96
N VAL A 129 -26.86 -12.79 -22.97
CA VAL A 129 -27.41 -11.71 -22.14
C VAL A 129 -28.85 -11.37 -22.56
N GLN A 130 -29.76 -11.32 -21.59
CA GLN A 130 -31.12 -10.80 -21.77
C GLN A 130 -31.29 -9.46 -21.04
N ASP A 131 -31.19 -8.34 -21.76
CA ASP A 131 -31.24 -7.00 -21.15
C ASP A 131 -32.60 -6.64 -20.50
N ASN A 132 -33.66 -7.40 -20.80
CA ASN A 132 -35.02 -7.20 -20.25
C ASN A 132 -35.39 -8.10 -19.05
N ALA A 133 -34.44 -8.86 -18.49
CA ALA A 133 -34.74 -9.65 -17.29
C ALA A 133 -34.96 -8.75 -16.05
N PRO A 134 -35.76 -9.18 -15.06
CA PRO A 134 -35.90 -8.47 -13.79
C PRO A 134 -34.59 -8.51 -12.99
N ALA A 135 -34.25 -7.39 -12.35
CA ALA A 135 -33.06 -7.29 -11.50
C ALA A 135 -33.28 -8.01 -10.15
N ARG A 136 -32.30 -8.79 -9.70
CA ARG A 136 -32.21 -9.38 -8.35
C ARG A 136 -31.02 -8.79 -7.63
N TYR A 137 -31.18 -8.42 -6.37
CA TYR A 137 -30.12 -7.81 -5.56
C TYR A 137 -29.68 -8.75 -4.47
N TYR A 138 -28.38 -8.77 -4.17
CA TYR A 138 -27.78 -9.55 -3.10
C TYR A 138 -26.88 -8.67 -2.24
N ASN A 139 -26.80 -8.95 -0.96
CA ASN A 139 -25.75 -8.38 -0.12
C ASN A 139 -24.38 -8.99 -0.46
N LEU A 140 -23.31 -8.48 0.16
CA LEU A 140 -21.94 -8.97 -0.10
C LEU A 140 -21.66 -10.39 0.43
N GLN A 141 -22.62 -11.01 1.12
CA GLN A 141 -22.58 -12.40 1.56
C GLN A 141 -23.36 -13.35 0.63
N GLY A 142 -23.97 -12.82 -0.45
CA GLY A 142 -24.74 -13.62 -1.41
C GLY A 142 -26.20 -13.88 -1.01
N ILE A 143 -26.73 -13.17 -0.02
CA ILE A 143 -28.14 -13.29 0.40
C ILE A 143 -29.00 -12.32 -0.41
N GLU A 144 -30.08 -12.82 -1.02
CA GLU A 144 -31.00 -12.02 -1.82
C GLU A 144 -31.77 -11.00 -0.96
N VAL A 145 -31.83 -9.74 -1.42
CA VAL A 145 -32.49 -8.61 -0.76
C VAL A 145 -33.62 -8.09 -1.65
N LYS A 146 -34.86 -8.16 -1.17
CA LYS A 146 -36.04 -7.74 -1.96
C LYS A 146 -36.21 -6.22 -2.08
N ASN A 147 -35.79 -5.48 -1.06
CA ASN A 147 -35.91 -4.02 -1.01
C ASN A 147 -34.55 -3.42 -0.62
N PRO A 148 -33.57 -3.40 -1.52
CA PRO A 148 -32.26 -2.83 -1.23
C PRO A 148 -32.38 -1.31 -1.02
N HIS A 149 -31.77 -0.80 0.05
CA HIS A 149 -31.76 0.62 0.38
C HIS A 149 -30.49 0.97 1.17
N GLY A 150 -29.86 2.09 0.85
CA GLY A 150 -28.74 2.67 1.61
C GLY A 150 -27.55 1.72 1.80
N GLY A 151 -26.90 1.29 0.71
CA GLY A 151 -25.74 0.40 0.80
C GLY A 151 -25.20 -0.13 -0.54
N LEU A 152 -24.14 -0.92 -0.45
CA LEU A 152 -23.53 -1.62 -1.59
C LEU A 152 -24.15 -3.01 -1.77
N PHE A 153 -24.57 -3.32 -3.00
CA PHE A 153 -25.23 -4.58 -3.38
C PHE A 153 -24.60 -5.18 -4.64
N ILE A 154 -24.88 -6.45 -4.88
CA ILE A 154 -24.64 -7.13 -6.17
C ILE A 154 -25.97 -7.18 -6.91
N GLU A 155 -26.06 -6.49 -8.06
CA GLU A 155 -27.20 -6.60 -8.97
C GLU A 155 -26.94 -7.74 -9.96
N VAL A 156 -27.89 -8.65 -10.10
CA VAL A 156 -27.91 -9.70 -11.12
C VAL A 156 -29.10 -9.46 -12.05
N LYS A 157 -28.82 -9.22 -13.33
CA LYS A 157 -29.83 -8.96 -14.36
C LYS A 157 -29.43 -9.62 -15.66
N GLY A 158 -30.27 -10.52 -16.17
CA GLY A 158 -30.09 -11.04 -17.53
C GLY A 158 -28.81 -11.82 -17.78
N GLY A 159 -28.26 -12.50 -16.77
CA GLY A 159 -26.98 -13.20 -16.85
C GLY A 159 -25.75 -12.32 -16.61
N LYS A 160 -25.93 -11.03 -16.36
CA LYS A 160 -24.89 -10.08 -15.91
C LYS A 160 -24.95 -9.94 -14.40
N SER A 161 -23.79 -9.79 -13.76
CA SER A 161 -23.69 -9.39 -12.36
C SER A 161 -22.71 -8.23 -12.18
N ARG A 162 -23.08 -7.22 -11.39
CA ARG A 162 -22.26 -6.03 -11.11
C ARG A 162 -22.46 -5.48 -9.71
N LYS A 163 -21.48 -4.75 -9.19
CA LYS A 163 -21.60 -4.02 -7.91
C LYS A 163 -22.37 -2.72 -8.14
N VAL A 164 -23.34 -2.44 -7.29
CA VAL A 164 -24.14 -1.21 -7.34
C VAL A 164 -24.23 -0.57 -5.96
N LEU A 165 -24.08 0.75 -5.90
CA LEU A 165 -24.35 1.54 -4.71
C LEU A 165 -25.78 2.09 -4.81
N ILE A 166 -26.67 1.67 -3.90
CA ILE A 166 -28.03 2.18 -3.81
C ILE A 166 -28.06 3.21 -2.68
N ARG A 167 -28.39 4.46 -3.04
CA ARG A 167 -28.49 5.59 -2.11
C ARG A 167 -29.85 5.61 -1.44
#